data_AF-A0A431FTY2-F1
#
_entry.id   AF-A0A431FTY2-F1
#
_cell.length_a   1.000
_cell.length_b   1.000
_cell.length_c   1.000
_cell.angle_alpha   90.00
_cell.angle_beta   90.00
_cell.angle_gamma   90.00
#
_symmetry.space_group_name_H-M   'P 1'
#
loop_
_entity.id
_entity.type
_entity.pdbx_description
1 polymer ?
#
loop_
_entity_poly.entity_id
_entity_poly.type
_entity_poly.pdbx_seq_one_letter_code
_entity_poly.pdbx_strand_id
1 'polypeptide(L)'
;RYPFICIYGIGNALLIKNLAKHYKHLFVFESEIELFILALSTLDLSEELKTYQVILFDAVAKDVEIHIAMFFDQQSILEYLSLYEMFISSHYYLKYYEASILSLNELCIKSASVAIRNAEISCILPLLTHEYMIQNIPSMLESIPFQRILSERKNKFENA
;
A
#
# COMPACT_ATOMS: atom_id res chain seq x y z
N ARG A 1 -4.44 -7.55 8.75
CA ARG A 1 -3.09 -7.02 8.42
C ARG A 1 -3.14 -6.64 6.94
N TYR A 2 -2.68 -5.44 6.56
CA TYR A 2 -2.78 -4.95 5.18
C TYR A 2 -2.15 -5.95 4.20
N PRO A 3 -2.79 -6.29 3.08
CA PRO A 3 -2.27 -7.31 2.17
C PRO A 3 -1.18 -6.77 1.26
N PHE A 4 -1.23 -5.48 0.89
CA PHE A 4 -0.28 -4.89 -0.03
C PHE A 4 0.18 -3.49 0.37
N ILE A 5 1.28 -3.04 -0.24
CA ILE A 5 1.78 -1.66 -0.16
C ILE A 5 2.36 -1.25 -1.52
N CYS A 6 2.17 0.01 -1.90
CA CYS A 6 2.71 0.62 -3.11
C CYS A 6 3.80 1.62 -2.75
N ILE A 7 4.99 1.47 -3.31
CA ILE A 7 6.17 2.29 -3.00
C ILE A 7 6.78 2.79 -4.30
N TYR A 8 7.04 4.09 -4.37
CA TYR A 8 7.85 4.70 -5.40
C TYR A 8 9.30 4.83 -4.93
N GLY A 9 10.21 4.22 -5.68
CA GLY A 9 11.64 4.23 -5.43
C GLY A 9 12.13 2.96 -4.74
N ILE A 10 13.06 2.23 -5.35
CA ILE A 10 13.66 1.03 -4.73
C ILE A 10 14.78 1.38 -3.74
N GLY A 11 15.47 2.51 -3.96
CA GLY A 11 16.66 2.89 -3.19
C GLY A 11 17.72 1.79 -3.20
N ASN A 12 18.19 1.38 -2.02
CA ASN A 12 19.14 0.26 -1.87
C ASN A 12 18.46 -1.09 -1.59
N ALA A 13 17.15 -1.22 -1.85
CA ALA A 13 16.30 -2.39 -1.56
C ALA A 13 16.19 -2.81 -0.09
N LEU A 14 16.93 -2.23 0.86
CA LEU A 14 16.92 -2.65 2.27
C LEU A 14 15.54 -2.45 2.92
N LEU A 15 14.88 -1.33 2.61
CA LEU A 15 13.52 -1.04 3.06
C LEU A 15 12.54 -2.11 2.54
N ILE A 16 12.62 -2.41 1.24
CA ILE A 16 11.75 -3.39 0.57
C ILE A 16 11.91 -4.77 1.21
N LYS A 17 13.14 -5.22 1.46
CA LYS A 17 13.41 -6.52 2.11
C LYS A 17 12.86 -6.62 3.52
N ASN A 18 12.94 -5.54 4.30
CA ASN A 18 12.39 -5.54 5.66
C ASN A 18 10.86 -5.54 5.66
N LEU A 19 10.25 -4.79 4.74
CA LEU A 19 8.79 -4.73 4.60
C LEU A 19 8.20 -6.03 4.04
N ALA A 20 8.92 -6.75 3.17
CA ALA A 20 8.50 -8.06 2.66
C ALA A 20 8.21 -9.07 3.78
N LYS A 21 8.87 -8.97 4.95
CA LYS A 21 8.58 -9.85 6.10
C LYS A 21 7.19 -9.62 6.72
N HIS A 22 6.49 -8.56 6.35
CA HIS A 22 5.29 -8.08 7.04
C HIS A 22 4.06 -7.93 6.14
N TYR A 23 4.27 -7.82 4.82
CA TYR A 23 3.22 -7.66 3.82
C TYR A 23 3.24 -8.83 2.84
N LYS A 24 2.07 -9.16 2.28
CA LYS A 24 1.97 -10.26 1.29
C LYS A 24 2.42 -9.81 -0.09
N HIS A 25 2.12 -8.59 -0.47
CA HIS A 25 2.51 -8.01 -1.76
C HIS A 25 3.13 -6.62 -1.58
N LEU A 26 4.26 -6.39 -2.21
CA LEU A 26 4.93 -5.09 -2.31
C LEU A 26 5.02 -4.73 -3.78
N PHE A 27 4.37 -3.63 -4.16
CA PHE A 27 4.49 -3.06 -5.48
C PHE A 27 5.51 -1.93 -5.42
N VAL A 28 6.63 -2.10 -6.11
CA VAL A 28 7.74 -1.14 -6.13
C VAL A 28 7.87 -0.56 -7.52
N PHE A 29 7.67 0.74 -7.65
CA PHE A 29 7.75 1.47 -8.90
C PHE A 29 9.09 2.19 -9.01
N GLU A 30 9.73 2.12 -10.17
CA GLU A 30 10.86 2.98 -10.52
C GLU A 30 10.80 3.50 -11.93
N SER A 31 11.31 4.73 -12.13
CA SER A 31 11.45 5.30 -13.47
C SER A 31 12.74 4.90 -14.19
N GLU A 32 13.80 4.62 -13.44
CA GLU A 32 15.12 4.33 -13.98
C GLU A 32 15.47 2.86 -13.70
N ILE A 33 15.58 2.06 -14.76
CA ILE A 33 15.81 0.62 -14.62
C ILE A 33 17.18 0.30 -14.02
N GLU A 34 18.15 1.19 -14.19
CA GLU A 34 19.48 1.13 -13.60
C GLU A 34 19.43 1.12 -12.07
N LEU A 35 18.43 1.78 -11.46
CA LEU A 35 18.25 1.76 -10.01
C LEU A 35 17.83 0.36 -9.52
N PHE A 36 17.02 -0.37 -10.28
CA PHE A 36 16.73 -1.78 -9.97
C PHE A 36 17.99 -2.64 -10.06
N ILE A 37 18.78 -2.50 -11.12
CA ILE A 37 20.03 -3.25 -11.30
C ILE A 37 20.98 -2.99 -10.13
N LEU A 38 21.16 -1.73 -9.75
CA LEU A 38 22.05 -1.34 -8.66
C LEU A 38 21.57 -1.92 -7.33
N ALA A 39 20.28 -1.78 -7.01
CA ALA A 39 19.72 -2.33 -5.78
C ALA A 39 19.87 -3.87 -5.70
N LEU A 40 19.52 -4.59 -6.77
CA LEU A 40 19.61 -6.05 -6.84
C LEU A 40 21.06 -6.57 -6.85
N SER A 41 22.03 -5.75 -7.30
CA SER A 41 23.45 -6.09 -7.19
C SER A 41 23.97 -6.03 -5.76
N THR A 42 23.34 -5.21 -4.91
CA THR A 42 23.75 -5.01 -3.51
C THR A 42 23.02 -5.92 -2.53
N LEU A 43 21.78 -6.28 -2.83
CA LEU A 43 20.91 -7.01 -1.93
C LEU A 43 20.16 -8.11 -2.67
N ASP A 44 20.24 -9.33 -2.14
CA ASP A 44 19.49 -10.46 -2.67
C ASP A 44 18.00 -10.36 -2.30
N LEU A 45 17.14 -10.31 -3.31
CA LEU A 45 15.67 -10.35 -3.24
C LEU A 45 15.09 -11.55 -4.02
N SER A 46 15.91 -12.56 -4.34
CA SER A 46 15.53 -13.63 -5.28
C SER A 46 14.30 -14.42 -4.82
N GLU A 47 14.18 -14.71 -3.52
CA GLU A 47 13.04 -15.44 -2.98
C GLU A 47 11.76 -14.61 -2.96
N GLU A 48 11.86 -13.33 -2.59
CA GLU A 48 10.75 -12.39 -2.58
C GLU A 48 10.20 -12.14 -3.99
N LEU A 49 11.08 -12.07 -5.00
CA LEU A 49 10.70 -11.95 -6.40
C LEU A 49 10.08 -13.25 -6.95
N LYS A 50 10.66 -14.40 -6.62
CA LYS A 50 10.18 -15.72 -7.07
C LYS A 50 8.80 -16.07 -6.51
N THR A 51 8.50 -15.61 -5.30
CA THR A 51 7.21 -15.82 -4.64
C THR A 51 6.16 -14.77 -5.00
N TYR A 52 6.48 -13.81 -5.88
CA TYR A 52 5.63 -12.66 -6.21
C TYR A 52 5.21 -11.84 -4.98
N GLN A 53 6.02 -11.89 -3.93
CA GLN A 53 5.85 -11.06 -2.77
C GLN A 53 6.32 -9.63 -3.03
N VAL A 54 7.41 -9.47 -3.78
CA VAL A 54 7.86 -8.17 -4.30
C VAL A 54 7.68 -8.17 -5.81
N ILE A 55 7.02 -7.14 -6.31
CA ILE A 55 6.72 -6.95 -7.73
C ILE A 55 7.30 -5.60 -8.13
N LEU A 56 8.18 -5.61 -9.12
CA LEU A 56 8.86 -4.42 -9.62
C LEU A 56 8.16 -3.93 -10.88
N PHE A 57 7.85 -2.64 -10.93
CA PHE A 57 7.28 -1.97 -12.09
C PHE A 57 8.23 -0.92 -12.62
N ASP A 58 8.48 -0.97 -13.91
CA ASP A 58 9.01 0.15 -14.66
C ASP A 58 7.88 1.15 -14.90
N ALA A 59 7.97 2.32 -14.28
CA ALA A 59 6.99 3.39 -14.33
C ALA A 59 6.92 4.08 -15.72
N VAL A 60 7.93 3.92 -16.56
CA VAL A 60 8.02 4.52 -17.89
C VAL A 60 7.53 3.54 -18.98
N ALA A 61 7.42 2.25 -18.65
CA ALA A 61 6.96 1.23 -19.58
C ALA A 61 5.52 1.52 -20.07
N LYS A 62 5.29 1.38 -21.38
CA LYS A 62 3.98 1.63 -22.00
C LYS A 62 2.87 0.74 -21.45
N ASP A 63 3.23 -0.48 -21.06
CA ASP A 63 2.28 -1.50 -20.61
C ASP A 63 2.08 -1.48 -19.08
N VAL A 64 2.66 -0.49 -18.37
CA VAL A 64 2.59 -0.40 -16.91
C VAL A 64 1.14 -0.33 -16.40
N GLU A 65 0.27 0.39 -17.10
CA GLU A 65 -1.15 0.51 -16.76
C GLU A 65 -1.84 -0.86 -16.78
N ILE A 66 -1.57 -1.65 -17.81
CA ILE A 66 -2.13 -2.99 -17.99
C ILE A 66 -1.66 -3.90 -16.85
N HIS A 67 -0.36 -3.88 -16.54
CA HIS A 67 0.17 -4.69 -15.44
C HIS A 67 -0.42 -4.28 -14.09
N ILE A 68 -0.55 -2.99 -13.79
CA ILE A 68 -1.19 -2.50 -12.56
C ILE A 68 -2.63 -3.02 -12.48
N ALA A 69 -3.40 -2.89 -13.56
CA ALA A 69 -4.79 -3.35 -13.61
C ALA A 69 -4.90 -4.86 -13.35
N MET A 70 -4.01 -5.67 -13.93
CA MET A 70 -3.99 -7.13 -13.72
C MET A 70 -3.75 -7.51 -12.25
N PHE A 71 -2.85 -6.84 -11.55
CA PHE A 71 -2.62 -7.12 -10.13
C PHE A 71 -3.75 -6.60 -9.24
N PHE A 72 -4.34 -5.46 -9.58
CA PHE A 72 -5.44 -4.87 -8.82
C PHE A 72 -6.73 -5.70 -8.95
N ASP A 73 -6.92 -6.41 -10.05
CA ASP A 73 -8.08 -7.30 -10.25
C ASP A 73 -7.99 -8.61 -9.43
N GLN A 74 -6.85 -8.90 -8.80
CA GLN A 74 -6.72 -10.09 -7.94
C GLN A 74 -7.56 -9.92 -6.66
N GLN A 75 -8.45 -10.88 -6.38
CA GLN A 75 -9.37 -10.86 -5.24
C GLN A 75 -8.73 -10.44 -3.91
N SER A 76 -7.53 -10.95 -3.59
CA SER A 76 -6.82 -10.65 -2.33
C SER A 76 -6.36 -9.20 -2.19
N ILE A 77 -6.17 -8.49 -3.30
CA ILE A 77 -5.78 -7.08 -3.35
C ILE A 77 -7.04 -6.22 -3.47
N LEU A 78 -7.96 -6.63 -4.35
CA LEU A 78 -9.21 -5.95 -4.68
C LEU A 78 -10.03 -5.56 -3.44
N GLU A 79 -10.16 -6.46 -2.45
CA GLU A 79 -10.87 -6.21 -1.18
C GLU A 79 -10.27 -5.06 -0.36
N TYR A 80 -9.01 -4.70 -0.61
CA TYR A 80 -8.25 -3.69 0.10
C TYR A 80 -7.82 -2.53 -0.81
N LEU A 81 -8.29 -2.46 -2.06
CA LEU A 81 -7.91 -1.37 -2.97
C LEU A 81 -8.48 -0.01 -2.54
N SER A 82 -9.59 0.01 -1.81
CA SER A 82 -10.16 1.25 -1.23
C SER A 82 -9.21 1.94 -0.25
N LEU A 83 -8.23 1.19 0.23
CA LEU A 83 -7.22 1.55 1.21
C LEU A 83 -5.86 1.85 0.56
N TYR A 84 -5.82 1.96 -0.77
CA TYR A 84 -4.61 2.27 -1.53
C TYR A 84 -3.97 3.60 -1.09
N GLU A 85 -2.64 3.58 -0.92
CA GLU A 85 -1.79 4.75 -0.74
C GLU A 85 -0.43 4.49 -1.40
N MET A 86 0.15 5.53 -2.02
CA MET A 86 1.50 5.48 -2.59
C MET A 86 2.50 6.11 -1.64
N PHE A 87 3.45 5.30 -1.17
CA PHE A 87 4.55 5.76 -0.33
C PHE A 87 5.76 6.13 -1.18
N ILE A 88 6.53 7.13 -0.74
CA ILE A 88 7.74 7.58 -1.44
C ILE A 88 8.94 7.27 -0.57
N SER A 89 9.89 6.49 -1.09
CA SER A 89 11.01 5.96 -0.31
C SER A 89 11.97 7.02 0.22
N SER A 90 12.13 8.15 -0.47
CA SER A 90 13.07 9.20 -0.09
C SER A 90 12.71 10.55 -0.70
N HIS A 91 13.16 11.64 -0.06
CA HIS A 91 13.03 12.99 -0.57
C HIS A 91 13.74 13.21 -1.92
N TYR A 92 14.72 12.36 -2.27
CA TYR A 92 15.33 12.35 -3.60
C TYR A 92 14.27 12.21 -4.71
N TYR A 93 13.36 11.25 -4.57
CA TYR A 93 12.34 10.99 -5.58
C TYR A 93 11.34 12.14 -5.67
N LEU A 94 10.93 12.69 -4.52
CA LEU A 94 10.09 13.88 -4.47
C LEU A 94 10.71 15.07 -5.21
N LYS A 95 12.04 15.24 -5.14
CA LYS A 95 12.70 16.39 -5.77
C LYS A 95 12.86 16.26 -7.28
N TYR A 96 13.14 15.04 -7.78
CA TYR A 96 13.52 14.84 -9.19
C TYR A 96 12.43 14.18 -10.03
N TYR A 97 11.49 13.47 -9.42
CA TYR A 97 10.47 12.66 -10.09
C TYR A 97 9.04 13.03 -9.68
N GLU A 98 8.82 14.22 -9.10
CA GLU A 98 7.50 14.66 -8.62
C GLU A 98 6.38 14.47 -9.66
N ALA A 99 6.61 14.93 -10.89
CA ALA A 99 5.62 14.82 -11.98
C ALA A 99 5.34 13.35 -12.36
N SER A 100 6.37 12.50 -12.40
CA SER A 100 6.24 11.06 -12.67
C SER A 100 5.48 10.35 -11.56
N ILE A 101 5.77 10.69 -10.29
CA ILE A 101 5.07 10.15 -9.12
C ILE A 101 3.59 10.53 -9.16
N LEU A 102 3.27 11.81 -9.43
CA LEU A 102 1.89 12.29 -9.49
C LEU A 102 1.10 11.60 -10.60
N SER A 103 1.66 11.52 -11.81
CA SER A 103 1.00 10.86 -12.94
C SER A 103 0.79 9.37 -12.72
N LEU A 104 1.78 8.66 -12.16
CA LEU A 104 1.65 7.25 -11.82
C LEU A 104 0.65 7.03 -10.68
N ASN A 105 0.63 7.90 -9.67
CA ASN A 105 -0.35 7.80 -8.58
C ASN A 105 -1.78 7.99 -9.10
N GLU A 106 -2.01 8.96 -9.98
CA GLU A 106 -3.30 9.12 -10.65
C GLU A 106 -3.71 7.87 -11.44
N LEU A 107 -2.75 7.23 -12.13
CA LEU A 107 -2.98 6.00 -12.86
C LEU A 107 -3.44 4.86 -11.93
N CYS A 108 -2.72 4.64 -10.84
CA CYS A 108 -3.08 3.65 -9.83
C CYS A 108 -4.47 3.91 -9.23
N ILE A 109 -4.80 5.16 -8.90
CA ILE A 109 -6.11 5.54 -8.36
C ILE A 109 -7.22 5.25 -9.38
N LYS A 110 -7.00 5.59 -10.67
CA LYS A 110 -7.96 5.30 -11.75
C LYS A 110 -8.16 3.79 -11.91
N SER A 111 -7.08 3.01 -11.96
CA SER A 111 -7.15 1.54 -12.07
C SER A 111 -7.84 0.92 -10.87
N ALA A 112 -7.55 1.38 -9.64
CA ALA A 112 -8.22 0.91 -8.43
C ALA A 112 -9.72 1.22 -8.46
N SER A 113 -10.11 2.43 -8.87
CA SER A 113 -11.51 2.83 -9.02
C SER A 113 -12.26 1.95 -10.03
N VAL A 114 -11.63 1.63 -11.16
CA VAL A 114 -12.19 0.74 -12.17
C VAL A 114 -12.39 -0.67 -11.63
N ALA A 115 -11.37 -1.23 -10.97
CA ALA A 115 -11.43 -2.58 -10.41
C ALA A 115 -12.55 -2.69 -9.35
N ILE A 116 -12.61 -1.76 -8.40
CA ILE A 116 -13.64 -1.73 -7.34
C ILE A 116 -15.05 -1.62 -7.93
N ARG A 117 -15.24 -0.79 -8.95
CA ARG A 117 -16.54 -0.62 -9.61
C ARG A 117 -16.95 -1.89 -10.35
N ASN A 118 -16.04 -2.49 -11.11
CA ASN A 118 -16.32 -3.68 -11.90
C ASN A 118 -16.66 -4.90 -11.01
N ALA A 119 -16.07 -4.95 -9.81
CA ALA A 119 -16.34 -5.99 -8.83
C ALA A 119 -17.64 -5.80 -8.04
N GLU A 120 -18.44 -4.76 -8.35
CA GLU A 120 -19.64 -4.35 -7.59
C GLU A 120 -19.38 -4.05 -6.09
N ILE A 121 -18.11 -3.96 -5.69
CA ILE A 121 -17.69 -3.72 -4.31
C ILE A 121 -18.16 -2.36 -3.82
N SER A 122 -18.38 -1.38 -4.72
CA SER A 122 -18.78 -0.03 -4.33
C SER A 122 -20.10 0.03 -3.55
N CYS A 123 -21.03 -0.93 -3.75
CA CYS A 123 -22.27 -1.00 -2.98
C CYS A 123 -22.09 -1.87 -1.72
N ILE A 124 -21.25 -2.90 -1.79
CA ILE A 124 -21.03 -3.86 -0.70
C ILE A 124 -20.16 -3.26 0.42
N LEU A 125 -19.16 -2.43 0.10
CA LEU A 125 -18.22 -1.91 1.10
C LEU A 125 -18.90 -1.04 2.18
N PRO A 126 -19.76 -0.05 1.84
CA PRO A 126 -20.52 0.69 2.84
C PRO A 126 -21.43 -0.22 3.67
N LEU A 127 -22.06 -1.21 3.04
CA LEU A 127 -22.94 -2.16 3.71
C LEU A 127 -22.18 -3.07 4.69
N LEU A 128 -21.05 -3.64 4.29
CA LEU A 128 -20.15 -4.44 5.14
C LEU A 128 -19.61 -3.61 6.30
N THR A 129 -19.21 -2.36 6.06
CA THR A 129 -18.77 -1.49 7.18
C THR A 129 -19.90 -1.22 8.15
N HIS A 130 -21.13 -1.07 7.67
CA HIS A 130 -22.32 -0.94 8.51
C HIS A 130 -22.60 -2.22 9.31
N GLU A 131 -22.47 -3.37 8.67
CA GLU A 131 -22.68 -4.68 9.29
C GLU A 131 -21.65 -4.95 10.38
N TYR A 132 -20.37 -4.74 10.10
CA TYR A 132 -19.32 -4.86 11.11
C TYR A 132 -19.48 -3.83 12.23
N MET A 133 -19.92 -2.61 11.95
CA MET A 133 -20.22 -1.63 12.99
C MET A 133 -21.32 -2.15 13.92
N ILE A 134 -22.44 -2.64 13.37
CA ILE A 134 -23.56 -3.18 14.15
C ILE A 134 -23.11 -4.37 15.01
N GLN A 135 -22.32 -5.29 14.44
CA GLN A 135 -21.79 -6.45 15.18
C GLN A 135 -20.86 -6.04 16.33
N ASN A 136 -20.07 -4.98 16.17
CA ASN A 136 -19.10 -4.55 17.18
C ASN A 136 -19.67 -3.57 18.22
N ILE A 137 -20.82 -2.92 17.98
CA ILE A 137 -21.45 -1.98 18.93
C ILE A 137 -21.60 -2.56 20.35
N PRO A 138 -22.10 -3.80 20.56
CA PRO A 138 -22.22 -4.36 21.90
C PRO A 138 -20.87 -4.40 22.63
N SER A 139 -19.82 -4.89 21.97
CA SER A 139 -18.46 -4.92 22.53
C SER A 139 -17.89 -3.53 22.81
N MET A 140 -18.21 -2.54 21.96
CA MET A 140 -17.80 -1.16 22.18
C MET A 140 -18.49 -0.55 23.40
N LEU A 141 -19.77 -0.85 23.63
CA LEU A 141 -20.52 -0.36 24.79
C LEU A 141 -20.07 -1.01 26.10
N GLU A 142 -19.60 -2.26 26.06
CA GLU A 142 -19.00 -2.94 27.21
C GLU A 142 -17.58 -2.41 27.53
N SER A 143 -16.88 -1.88 26.52
CA SER A 143 -15.52 -1.38 26.68
C SER A 143 -15.46 -0.05 27.46
N ILE A 144 -14.32 0.21 28.10
CA ILE A 144 -14.09 1.47 28.83
C ILE A 144 -14.16 2.64 27.82
N PRO A 145 -14.99 3.68 28.07
CA PRO A 145 -15.11 4.79 27.15
C PRO A 145 -13.75 5.44 26.87
N PHE A 146 -13.43 5.66 25.60
CA PHE A 146 -12.16 6.25 25.19
C PHE A 146 -11.88 7.60 25.87
N GLN A 147 -12.92 8.41 26.09
CA GLN A 147 -12.81 9.67 26.84
C GLN A 147 -12.30 9.49 28.27
N ARG A 148 -12.65 8.37 28.93
CA ARG A 148 -12.16 8.04 30.26
C ARG A 148 -10.68 7.65 30.23
N ILE A 149 -10.26 6.91 29.19
CA ILE A 149 -8.84 6.60 28.98
C ILE A 149 -8.04 7.90 28.75
N LEU A 150 -8.57 8.81 27.93
CA LEU A 150 -7.97 10.12 27.68
C LEU A 150 -7.84 10.95 28.96
N SER A 151 -8.87 11.00 29.80
CA SER A 151 -8.81 11.76 31.06
C SER A 151 -7.85 11.15 32.07
N GLU A 152 -7.81 9.81 32.18
CA GLU A 152 -6.91 9.10 33.09
C GLU A 152 -5.43 9.18 32.68
N ARG A 153 -5.15 9.35 31.38
CA ARG A 153 -3.79 9.43 30.81
C ARG A 153 -3.31 10.86 30.57
N LYS A 154 -4.20 11.86 30.64
CA LYS A 154 -3.83 13.28 30.49
C LYS A 154 -2.79 13.66 31.55
N ASN A 155 -1.70 14.30 31.12
CA ASN A 155 -0.59 14.80 31.96
C ASN A 155 0.22 13.73 32.72
N LYS A 156 0.06 12.44 32.41
CA LYS A 156 0.87 11.36 33.01
C LYS A 156 2.07 10.94 32.17
N PHE A 157 2.23 11.51 30.99
CA PHE A 157 3.41 11.29 30.17
C PHE A 157 4.44 12.36 30.53
N GLU A 158 5.56 11.95 31.11
CA GLU A 158 6.76 12.77 31.12
C GLU A 158 7.30 12.76 29.70
N ASN A 159 7.26 13.91 29.02
CA ASN A 159 8.00 14.08 27.78
C ASN A 159 9.49 13.97 28.13
N ALA A 160 10.19 13.04 27.49
CA ALA A 160 11.65 12.91 27.58
C ALA A 160 12.35 14.11 26.93
#